data_AF-A0A816CFV7-F1
#
_entry.id   AF-A0A816CFV7-F1
#
_cell.length_a   1.000
_cell.length_b   1.000
_cell.length_c   1.000
_cell.angle_alpha   90.00
_cell.angle_beta   90.00
_cell.angle_gamma   90.00
#
_symmetry.space_group_name_H-M   'P 1'
#
loop_
_entity.id
_entity.type
_entity.pdbx_description
1 polymer ?
#
loop_
_entity_poly.entity_id
_entity_poly.type
_entity_poly.pdbx_seq_one_letter_code
_entity_poly.pdbx_strand_id
1 'polypeptide(L)'
;MKDKVQFLENSLTQFINEFEIERKKLIEQNRIETESSKNEVIKLQRALELKTKEMNKIKKLAKTIIEQRTELETFFLEALQGVKRQIAVNRLQYRKDAHQAYQNRMLAAHGGHADYPKVRTFNETFEFSTNSVFHDLEEAEKW
;
A
#
# COMPACT_ATOMS: atom_id res chain seq x y z
N MET A 1 26.62 -72.27 -56.28
CA MET A 1 27.37 -71.48 -55.28
C MET A 1 27.40 -69.99 -55.65
N LYS A 2 27.63 -69.62 -56.92
CA LYS A 2 27.59 -68.23 -57.40
C LYS A 2 26.25 -67.51 -57.25
N ASP A 3 25.12 -68.13 -57.56
CA ASP A 3 23.80 -67.47 -57.50
C ASP A 3 23.40 -67.05 -56.08
N LYS A 4 23.84 -67.82 -55.08
CA LYS A 4 23.60 -67.54 -53.65
C LYS A 4 24.44 -66.35 -53.17
N VAL A 5 25.67 -66.23 -53.67
CA VAL A 5 26.55 -65.08 -53.41
C VAL A 5 25.97 -63.82 -54.06
N GLN A 6 25.55 -63.92 -55.33
CA GLN A 6 24.94 -62.79 -56.04
C GLN A 6 23.65 -62.31 -55.38
N PHE A 7 22.80 -63.24 -54.91
CA PHE A 7 21.59 -62.90 -54.17
C PHE A 7 21.90 -62.14 -52.88
N LEU A 8 22.89 -62.61 -52.10
CA LEU A 8 23.31 -61.95 -50.86
C LEU A 8 23.91 -60.57 -51.12
N GLU A 9 24.71 -60.41 -52.17
CA GLU A 9 25.28 -59.11 -52.58
C GLU A 9 24.18 -58.11 -52.97
N ASN A 10 23.16 -58.58 -53.71
CA ASN A 10 22.02 -57.74 -54.09
C ASN A 10 21.18 -57.35 -52.88
N SER A 11 20.88 -58.29 -51.97
CA SER A 11 20.15 -58.01 -50.73
C SER A 11 20.92 -57.07 -49.80
N LEU A 12 22.25 -57.24 -49.70
CA LEU A 12 23.10 -56.35 -48.91
C LEU A 12 23.11 -54.94 -49.49
N THR A 13 23.22 -54.80 -50.81
CA THR A 13 23.17 -53.50 -51.50
C THR A 13 21.85 -52.79 -51.26
N GLN A 14 20.74 -53.53 -51.33
CA GLN A 14 19.41 -53.00 -51.01
C GLN A 14 19.34 -52.53 -49.55
N PHE A 15 19.82 -53.35 -48.61
CA PHE A 15 19.81 -53.02 -47.19
C PHE A 15 20.66 -51.78 -46.87
N ILE A 16 21.83 -51.64 -47.51
CA ILE A 16 22.69 -50.45 -47.37
C ILE A 16 21.98 -49.20 -47.88
N ASN A 17 21.28 -49.28 -49.02
CA ASN A 17 20.53 -48.15 -49.57
C ASN A 17 19.34 -47.75 -48.68
N GLU A 18 18.59 -48.72 -48.16
CA GLU A 18 17.48 -48.48 -47.23
C GLU A 18 18.00 -47.82 -45.94
N PHE A 19 19.11 -48.33 -45.39
CA PHE A 19 19.76 -47.75 -44.22
C PHE A 19 20.26 -46.32 -44.46
N GLU A 20 20.87 -46.05 -45.61
CA GLU A 20 21.30 -44.70 -46.01
C GLU A 20 20.13 -43.71 -46.09
N ILE A 21 18.99 -44.13 -46.65
CA ILE A 21 17.78 -43.32 -46.75
C ILE A 21 17.20 -43.05 -45.36
N GLU A 22 17.09 -44.07 -44.52
CA GLU A 22 16.57 -43.93 -43.16
C GLU A 22 17.46 -43.03 -42.30
N ARG A 23 18.79 -43.19 -42.40
CA ARG A 23 19.76 -42.32 -41.73
C ARG A 23 19.60 -40.86 -42.16
N LYS A 24 19.48 -40.59 -43.46
CA LYS A 24 19.26 -39.22 -43.98
C LYS A 24 17.94 -38.63 -43.48
N LYS A 25 16.87 -39.42 -43.48
CA LYS A 25 15.56 -39.00 -42.97
C LYS A 25 15.63 -38.65 -41.48
N LEU A 26 16.29 -39.48 -40.68
CA LEU A 26 16.44 -39.27 -39.24
C LEU A 26 17.26 -38.01 -38.93
N ILE A 27 18.35 -37.79 -39.67
CA ILE A 27 19.18 -36.58 -39.53
C ILE A 27 18.35 -35.32 -39.85
N GLU A 28 17.59 -35.34 -40.95
CA GLU A 28 16.79 -34.17 -41.34
C GLU A 28 15.64 -33.90 -40.36
N GLN A 29 14.98 -34.95 -39.88
CA GLN A 29 13.95 -34.82 -38.84
C GLN A 29 14.52 -34.21 -37.55
N ASN A 30 15.65 -34.74 -37.05
CA ASN A 30 16.32 -34.19 -35.87
C ASN A 30 16.78 -32.74 -36.09
N ARG A 31 17.23 -32.40 -37.30
CA ARG A 31 17.63 -31.02 -37.66
C ARG A 31 16.44 -30.07 -37.56
N ILE A 32 15.32 -30.42 -38.20
CA ILE A 32 14.08 -29.63 -38.18
C ILE A 32 13.56 -29.47 -36.75
N GLU A 33 13.54 -30.56 -35.98
CA GLU A 33 13.09 -30.53 -34.58
C GLU A 33 13.99 -29.62 -33.73
N THR A 34 15.30 -29.76 -33.87
CA THR A 34 16.28 -28.92 -33.16
C THR A 34 16.13 -27.44 -33.52
N GLU A 35 15.92 -27.11 -34.80
CA GLU A 35 15.68 -25.73 -35.25
C GLU A 35 14.36 -25.18 -34.70
N SER A 36 13.31 -26.00 -34.69
CA SER A 36 12.02 -25.64 -34.11
C SER A 36 12.14 -25.35 -32.61
N SER A 37 12.77 -26.24 -31.85
CA SER A 37 13.00 -26.06 -30.41
C SER A 37 13.84 -24.81 -30.12
N LYS A 38 14.89 -24.55 -30.91
CA LYS A 38 15.69 -23.31 -30.77
C LYS A 38 14.84 -22.06 -30.96
N ASN A 39 13.96 -22.05 -31.97
CA ASN A 39 13.06 -20.93 -32.22
C ASN A 39 12.04 -20.74 -31.08
N GLU A 40 11.53 -21.83 -30.52
CA GLU A 40 10.63 -21.78 -29.37
C GLU A 40 11.32 -21.22 -28.12
N VAL A 41 12.53 -21.67 -27.83
CA VAL A 41 13.35 -21.13 -26.72
C VAL A 41 13.55 -19.62 -26.86
N ILE A 42 13.87 -19.13 -28.06
CA ILE A 42 14.03 -17.68 -28.31
C ILE A 42 12.72 -16.93 -28.06
N LYS A 43 11.58 -17.46 -28.50
CA LYS A 43 10.27 -16.84 -28.27
C LYS A 43 9.93 -16.79 -26.78
N LEU A 44 10.17 -17.89 -26.06
CA LEU A 44 9.93 -17.97 -24.63
C LEU A 44 10.84 -17.01 -23.84
N GLN A 45 12.12 -16.91 -24.20
CA GLN A 45 13.04 -15.95 -23.59
C GLN A 45 12.57 -14.51 -23.80
N ARG A 46 12.14 -14.14 -25.02
CA ARG A 46 11.57 -12.80 -25.28
C ARG A 46 10.30 -12.54 -24.48
N ALA A 47 9.40 -13.50 -24.40
CA ALA A 47 8.18 -13.37 -23.61
C ALA A 47 8.50 -13.18 -22.12
N LEU A 48 9.47 -13.93 -21.60
CA LEU A 48 9.94 -13.81 -20.23
C LEU A 48 10.57 -12.43 -19.95
N GLU A 49 11.38 -11.90 -20.86
CA GLU A 49 11.95 -10.56 -20.73
C GLU A 49 10.87 -9.47 -20.68
N LEU A 50 9.88 -9.55 -21.57
CA LEU A 50 8.75 -8.61 -21.60
C LEU A 50 7.95 -8.68 -20.29
N LYS A 51 7.63 -9.90 -19.83
CA LYS A 51 6.93 -10.10 -18.55
C LYS A 51 7.72 -9.60 -17.36
N THR A 52 9.05 -9.77 -17.36
CA THR A 52 9.93 -9.25 -16.32
C THR A 52 9.93 -7.72 -16.31
N LYS A 53 9.97 -7.07 -17.49
CA LYS A 53 9.88 -5.61 -17.61
C LYS A 53 8.54 -5.07 -17.11
N GLU A 54 7.42 -5.70 -17.48
CA GLU A 54 6.09 -5.36 -16.97
C GLU A 54 6.03 -5.49 -15.44
N MET A 55 6.52 -6.62 -14.91
CA MET A 55 6.56 -6.87 -13.47
C MET A 55 7.35 -5.80 -12.72
N ASN A 56 8.48 -5.36 -13.27
CA ASN A 56 9.28 -4.30 -12.66
C ASN A 56 8.55 -2.95 -12.65
N LYS A 57 7.75 -2.64 -13.68
CA LYS A 57 6.90 -1.45 -13.69
C LYS A 57 5.81 -1.54 -12.63
N ILE A 58 5.14 -2.69 -12.52
CA ILE A 58 4.10 -2.94 -11.50
C ILE A 58 4.69 -2.79 -10.09
N LYS A 59 5.85 -3.40 -9.83
CA LYS A 59 6.54 -3.29 -8.53
C LYS A 59 6.86 -1.84 -8.16
N LYS A 60 7.34 -1.04 -9.12
CA LYS A 60 7.61 0.39 -8.90
C LYS A 60 6.32 1.15 -8.57
N LEU A 61 5.25 0.92 -9.34
CA LEU A 61 3.97 1.56 -9.10
C LEU A 61 3.39 1.18 -7.73
N ALA A 62 3.44 -0.10 -7.37
CA ALA A 62 2.96 -0.58 -6.08
C ALA A 62 3.73 0.07 -4.92
N LYS A 63 5.06 0.19 -5.06
CA LYS A 63 5.90 0.90 -4.09
C LYS A 63 5.47 2.36 -3.94
N THR A 64 5.28 3.09 -5.05
CA THR A 64 4.82 4.48 -5.02
C THR A 64 3.45 4.63 -4.34
N ILE A 65 2.51 3.72 -4.62
CA ILE A 65 1.17 3.75 -3.98
C ILE A 65 1.30 3.56 -2.46
N ILE A 66 2.15 2.64 -2.01
CA ILE A 66 2.38 2.40 -0.59
C ILE A 66 2.99 3.65 0.06
N GLU A 67 4.02 4.25 -0.56
CA GLU A 67 4.66 5.46 -0.07
C GLU A 67 3.67 6.62 0.07
N GLN A 68 2.87 6.90 -0.98
CA GLN A 68 1.85 7.95 -0.96
C GLN A 68 0.78 7.71 0.11
N ARG A 69 0.36 6.45 0.27
CA ARG A 69 -0.63 6.09 1.30
C ARG A 69 -0.07 6.29 2.70
N THR A 70 1.17 5.85 2.94
CA THR A 70 1.85 6.05 4.23
C THR A 70 2.02 7.54 4.55
N GLU A 71 2.39 8.36 3.56
CA GLU A 71 2.49 9.82 3.73
C GLU A 71 1.13 10.44 4.11
N LEU A 72 0.05 10.08 3.40
CA LEU A 72 -1.29 10.55 3.72
C LEU A 72 -1.77 10.12 5.11
N GLU A 73 -1.59 8.85 5.45
CA GLU A 73 -1.96 8.32 6.77
C GLU A 73 -1.20 9.05 7.88
N THR A 74 0.10 9.29 7.69
CA THR A 74 0.93 10.04 8.64
C THR A 74 0.43 11.47 8.78
N PHE A 75 0.19 12.17 7.67
CA PHE A 75 -0.35 13.52 7.67
C PHE A 75 -1.69 13.61 8.41
N PHE A 76 -2.63 12.70 8.14
CA PHE A 76 -3.93 12.72 8.83
C PHE A 76 -3.79 12.44 10.33
N LEU A 77 -2.92 11.51 10.72
CA LEU A 77 -2.65 11.23 12.14
C LEU A 77 -2.06 12.46 12.84
N GLU A 78 -1.09 13.12 12.22
CA GLU A 78 -0.48 14.34 12.74
C GLU A 78 -1.48 15.49 12.83
N ALA A 79 -2.32 15.67 11.81
CA ALA A 79 -3.37 16.69 11.80
C ALA A 79 -4.38 16.45 12.93
N LEU A 80 -4.87 15.21 13.10
CA LEU A 80 -5.79 14.85 14.18
C LEU A 80 -5.15 15.04 15.56
N GLN A 81 -3.88 14.67 15.72
CA GLN A 81 -3.13 14.93 16.96
C GLN A 81 -2.96 16.44 17.20
N GLY A 82 -2.70 17.22 16.16
CA GLY A 82 -2.63 18.68 16.20
C GLY A 82 -3.94 19.28 16.70
N VAL A 83 -5.07 18.89 16.10
CA VAL A 83 -6.40 19.35 16.50
C VAL A 83 -6.71 18.96 17.95
N LYS A 84 -6.44 17.72 18.36
CA LYS A 84 -6.62 17.28 19.76
C LYS A 84 -5.83 18.14 20.75
N ARG A 85 -4.55 18.44 20.43
CA ARG A 85 -3.72 19.32 21.25
C ARG A 85 -4.29 20.73 21.30
N GLN A 86 -4.74 21.27 20.16
CA GLN A 86 -5.32 22.61 20.11
C GLN A 86 -6.61 22.70 20.93
N ILE A 87 -7.47 21.68 20.87
CA ILE A 87 -8.69 21.60 21.69
C ILE A 87 -8.34 21.61 23.17
N ALA A 88 -7.36 20.80 23.60
CA ALA A 88 -6.93 20.76 25.00
C ALA A 88 -6.38 22.13 25.48
N VAL A 89 -5.55 22.77 24.66
CA VAL A 89 -5.02 24.12 24.94
C VAL A 89 -6.14 25.15 25.01
N ASN A 90 -7.07 25.15 24.05
CA ASN A 90 -8.20 26.08 24.02
C ASN A 90 -9.10 25.90 25.25
N ARG A 91 -9.40 24.66 25.66
CA ARG A 91 -10.18 24.38 26.88
C ARG A 91 -9.49 24.89 28.13
N LEU A 92 -8.18 24.67 28.24
CA LEU A 92 -7.40 25.18 29.37
C LEU A 92 -7.40 26.71 29.41
N GLN A 93 -7.21 27.35 28.25
CA GLN A 93 -7.21 28.80 28.15
C GLN A 93 -8.56 29.40 28.49
N TYR A 94 -9.65 28.85 27.91
CA TYR A 94 -11.01 29.26 28.21
C TYR A 94 -11.32 29.19 29.71
N ARG A 95 -10.91 28.12 30.39
CA ARG A 95 -11.09 27.98 31.84
C ARG A 95 -10.36 29.08 32.62
N LYS A 96 -9.12 29.40 32.23
CA LYS A 96 -8.33 30.47 32.87
C LYS A 96 -8.98 31.83 32.65
N ASP A 97 -9.36 32.13 31.42
CA ASP A 97 -9.97 33.42 31.04
C ASP A 97 -11.32 33.62 31.74
N ALA A 98 -12.16 32.58 31.78
CA ALA A 98 -13.43 32.60 32.50
C ALA A 98 -13.23 32.83 34.01
N HIS A 99 -12.20 32.21 34.60
CA HIS A 99 -11.88 32.39 36.02
C HIS A 99 -11.42 33.81 36.32
N GLN A 100 -10.51 34.33 35.51
CA GLN A 100 -10.00 35.69 35.65
C GLN A 100 -11.11 36.73 35.44
N ALA A 101 -11.98 36.55 34.44
CA ALA A 101 -13.11 37.42 34.20
C ALA A 101 -14.09 37.44 35.39
N TYR A 102 -14.37 36.28 35.99
CA TYR A 102 -15.20 36.18 37.18
C TYR A 102 -14.57 36.90 38.38
N GLN A 103 -13.28 36.66 38.65
CA GLN A 103 -12.55 37.33 39.73
C GLN A 103 -12.52 38.85 39.56
N ASN A 104 -12.21 39.33 38.34
CA ASN A 104 -12.20 40.76 38.04
C ASN A 104 -13.57 41.40 38.29
N ARG A 105 -14.66 40.70 37.94
CA ARG A 105 -16.03 41.18 38.17
C ARG A 105 -16.40 41.18 39.65
N MET A 106 -15.96 40.19 40.41
CA MET A 106 -16.09 40.18 41.88
C MET A 106 -15.37 41.37 42.52
N LEU A 107 -14.14 41.66 42.09
CA LEU A 107 -13.36 42.81 42.59
C LEU A 107 -14.01 44.15 42.22
N ALA A 108 -14.49 44.31 41.00
CA ALA A 108 -15.21 45.51 40.57
C ALA A 108 -16.49 45.74 41.37
N ALA A 109 -17.23 44.65 41.67
CA ALA A 109 -18.42 44.72 42.50
C ALA A 109 -18.12 45.08 43.95
N HIS A 110 -17.04 44.52 44.50
CA HIS A 110 -16.56 44.91 45.83
C HIS A 110 -16.16 46.39 45.90
N GLY A 111 -15.59 46.94 44.83
CA GLY A 111 -15.29 48.38 44.71
C GLY A 111 -16.50 49.27 44.43
N GLY A 112 -17.71 48.73 44.31
CA GLY A 112 -18.94 49.48 44.01
C GLY A 112 -19.08 49.93 42.55
N HIS A 113 -18.24 49.41 41.64
CA HIS A 113 -18.25 49.75 40.22
C HIS A 113 -19.13 48.83 39.36
N ALA A 114 -19.65 47.74 39.93
CA ALA A 114 -20.51 46.77 39.26
C ALA A 114 -21.35 45.95 40.25
N ASP A 115 -22.28 45.14 39.75
CA ASP A 115 -22.98 44.14 40.55
C ASP A 115 -22.20 42.82 40.63
N TYR A 116 -22.36 42.10 41.74
CA TYR A 116 -21.74 40.80 41.95
C TYR A 116 -22.22 39.78 40.90
N PRO A 117 -21.29 39.04 40.25
CA PRO A 117 -21.66 38.00 39.32
C PRO A 117 -22.32 36.80 40.02
N LYS A 118 -23.20 36.08 39.30
CA LYS A 118 -23.76 34.81 39.79
C LYS A 118 -22.64 33.84 40.15
N VAL A 119 -22.80 33.11 41.26
CA VAL A 119 -21.84 32.10 41.72
C VAL A 119 -21.58 31.11 40.59
N ARG A 120 -20.30 30.92 40.27
CA ARG A 120 -19.83 30.02 39.21
C ARG A 120 -18.76 29.10 39.75
N THR A 121 -18.80 27.83 39.38
CA THR A 121 -17.83 26.82 39.82
C THR A 121 -16.76 26.61 38.75
N PHE A 122 -15.52 26.44 39.24
CA PHE A 122 -14.32 26.21 38.43
C PHE A 122 -13.61 24.90 38.79
N ASN A 123 -14.18 24.16 39.74
CA ASN A 123 -13.73 22.84 40.15
C ASN A 123 -14.67 21.76 39.60
N GLU A 124 -14.08 20.74 39.00
CA GLU A 124 -14.75 19.62 38.32
C GLU A 124 -15.45 18.67 39.30
N THR A 125 -15.03 18.64 40.57
CA THR A 125 -15.56 17.72 41.59
C THR A 125 -17.01 18.00 42.00
N PHE A 126 -17.58 19.15 41.62
CA PHE A 126 -18.94 19.53 42.00
C PHE A 126 -19.95 19.14 40.92
N GLU A 127 -20.34 17.86 40.90
CA GLU A 127 -21.24 17.26 39.90
C GLU A 127 -22.64 17.90 39.83
N PHE A 128 -23.12 18.52 40.91
CA PHE A 128 -24.46 19.13 40.99
C PHE A 128 -24.48 20.64 40.74
N SER A 129 -23.38 21.22 40.26
CA SER A 129 -23.31 22.66 40.02
C SER A 129 -24.12 23.07 38.79
N THR A 130 -25.15 23.90 38.98
CA THR A 130 -25.99 24.46 37.91
C THR A 130 -25.33 25.58 37.09
N ASN A 131 -24.18 26.10 37.52
CA ASN A 131 -23.43 27.13 36.80
C ASN A 131 -21.92 26.83 36.87
N SER A 132 -21.45 25.97 35.97
CA SER A 132 -20.07 25.44 35.93
C SER A 132 -19.42 25.74 34.58
N VAL A 133 -18.16 26.17 34.60
CA VAL A 133 -17.36 26.36 33.37
C VAL A 133 -17.23 25.07 32.54
N PHE A 134 -17.28 23.92 33.20
CA PHE A 134 -17.19 22.62 32.52
C PHE A 134 -18.44 22.32 31.69
N HIS A 135 -19.61 22.76 32.15
CA HIS A 135 -20.84 22.60 31.40
C HIS A 135 -20.82 23.38 30.08
N ASP A 136 -20.24 24.58 30.07
CA ASP A 136 -20.08 25.36 28.83
C ASP A 136 -19.19 24.66 27.81
N LEU A 137 -18.16 23.94 28.29
CA LEU A 137 -17.27 23.16 27.43
C LEU A 137 -17.94 21.89 26.89
N GLU A 138 -18.80 21.25 27.67
CA GLU A 138 -19.61 20.10 27.25
C GLU A 138 -20.71 20.50 26.26
N GLU A 139 -21.39 21.63 26.49
CA GLU A 139 -22.38 22.17 25.55
C GLU A 139 -21.72 22.53 24.23
N ALA A 140 -20.52 23.11 24.25
CA ALA A 140 -19.76 23.42 23.04
C ALA A 140 -19.34 22.18 22.22
N GLU A 141 -19.32 20.97 22.80
CA GLU A 141 -19.10 19.71 22.07
C GLU A 141 -20.37 19.19 21.35
N LYS A 142 -21.56 19.67 21.73
CA LYS A 142 -22.85 19.18 21.18
C LYS A 142 -23.27 19.88 19.88
N TRP A 143 -22.59 20.97 19.50
CA TRP A 143 -22.83 21.75 18.29
C TRP A 143 -21.84 21.38 17.18
#